data_AF-A0A349JYU5-F1
#
_entry.id   AF-A0A349JYU5-F1
#
_cell.length_a   1.000
_cell.length_b   1.000
_cell.length_c   1.000
_cell.angle_alpha   90.00
_cell.angle_beta   90.00
_cell.angle_gamma   90.00
#
_symmetry.space_group_name_H-M   'P 1'
#
loop_
_entity.id
_entity.type
_entity.pdbx_description
1 polymer ?
#
loop_
_entity_poly.entity_id
_entity_poly.type
_entity_poly.pdbx_seq_one_letter_code
_entity_poly.pdbx_strand_id
1 'polypeptide(L)' 'MMMRNRRDFLRDLGLSAAALPFVAGLPSLQAAETVARRQRLIIIFSPNGTLPPHFWQDKPGPLGDLKAILEPLAEFK' A
#
# COMPACT_ATOMS: atom_id res chain seq x y z
N MET A 1 -4.18 47.50 -18.07
CA MET A 1 -4.76 46.27 -17.50
C MET A 1 -4.75 46.42 -15.99
N MET A 2 -5.91 46.46 -15.33
CA MET A 2 -6.01 46.80 -13.90
C MET A 2 -6.00 45.52 -13.06
N MET A 3 -4.88 45.30 -12.38
CA MET A 3 -4.61 44.17 -11.49
C MET A 3 -5.42 44.24 -10.19
N ARG A 4 -6.70 43.84 -10.23
CA ARG A 4 -7.62 44.01 -9.08
C ARG A 4 -7.48 42.95 -7.99
N ASN A 5 -7.00 41.76 -8.33
CA ASN A 5 -6.84 40.68 -7.36
C ASN A 5 -5.84 39.60 -7.86
N ARG A 6 -5.49 38.67 -6.97
CA ARG A 6 -4.55 37.56 -7.24
C ARG A 6 -4.99 36.67 -8.41
N ARG A 7 -6.29 36.53 -8.67
CA ARG A 7 -6.81 35.71 -9.76
C ARG A 7 -6.57 36.38 -11.11
N ASP A 8 -6.82 37.68 -11.21
CA ASP A 8 -6.62 38.44 -12.46
C ASP A 8 -5.14 38.40 -12.87
N PHE A 9 -4.22 38.54 -11.91
CA PHE A 9 -2.78 38.39 -12.14
C PHE A 9 -2.39 37.03 -12.73
N LEU A 10 -2.81 35.94 -12.08
CA LEU A 10 -2.43 34.59 -12.50
C LEU A 10 -3.02 34.20 -13.86
N ARG A 11 -4.22 34.73 -14.17
CA ARG A 11 -4.89 34.56 -15.46
C ARG A 11 -4.13 35.29 -16.56
N ASP A 12 -3.80 36.56 -16.33
CA ASP A 12 -3.14 37.42 -17.32
C ASP A 12 -1.67 37.01 -17.55
N LEU A 13 -1.03 36.43 -16.53
CA LEU A 13 0.33 35.85 -16.62
C LEU A 13 0.36 34.49 -17.34
N GLY A 14 -0.79 33.89 -17.65
CA GLY A 14 -0.86 32.61 -18.37
C GLY A 14 -0.51 31.37 -17.53
N LEU A 15 -0.30 31.52 -16.22
CA LEU A 15 0.06 30.42 -15.31
C LEU A 15 -1.09 29.45 -15.02
N SER A 16 -2.33 29.82 -15.38
CA SER A 16 -3.49 28.93 -15.21
C SER A 16 -3.34 27.61 -15.98
N ALA A 17 -2.64 27.61 -17.13
CA ALA A 17 -2.39 26.39 -17.89
C ALA A 17 -1.40 25.44 -17.19
N ALA A 18 -0.44 25.98 -16.41
CA ALA A 18 0.49 25.17 -15.63
C ALA A 18 -0.21 24.41 -14.48
N ALA A 19 -1.40 24.85 -14.08
CA ALA A 19 -2.22 24.16 -13.09
C ALA A 19 -3.02 22.98 -13.68
N LEU A 20 -3.11 22.85 -15.02
CA LEU A 20 -3.96 21.86 -15.70
C LEU A 20 -3.68 20.40 -15.29
N PRO A 21 -2.41 19.93 -15.12
CA PRO A 21 -2.14 18.56 -14.68
C PRO A 21 -2.72 18.23 -13.30
N PHE A 22 -2.88 19.24 -12.44
CA PHE A 22 -3.42 19.07 -11.08
C PHE A 22 -4.95 19.00 -11.06
N VAL A 23 -5.62 19.54 -12.09
CA VAL A 23 -7.09 19.50 -12.23
C VAL A 23 -7.59 18.06 -12.40
N ALA A 24 -6.86 17.22 -13.16
CA ALA A 24 -7.18 15.81 -13.35
C ALA A 24 -7.08 14.98 -12.04
N GLY A 25 -6.32 15.45 -11.05
CA GLY A 25 -6.16 14.82 -9.75
C GLY A 25 -7.20 15.24 -8.70
N LEU A 26 -8.10 16.20 -9.01
CA LEU A 26 -9.08 16.69 -8.05
C LEU A 26 -10.22 15.68 -7.86
N PRO A 27 -10.45 15.19 -6.62
CA PRO A 27 -11.51 14.22 -6.35
C PRO A 27 -12.92 14.72 -6.72
N SER A 28 -13.13 16.05 -6.70
CA SER A 28 -14.41 16.69 -7.03
C SER A 28 -14.71 16.75 -8.53
N LEU A 29 -13.70 16.61 -9.39
CA LEU A 29 -13.84 16.61 -10.85
C LEU A 29 -13.72 15.21 -11.45
N GLN A 30 -13.30 14.23 -10.66
CA GLN A 30 -13.44 12.83 -10.99
C GLN A 30 -14.93 12.50 -10.91
N ALA A 31 -15.53 12.11 -12.05
CA ALA A 31 -16.84 11.47 -12.03
C ALA A 31 -16.76 10.31 -11.02
N ALA A 32 -17.81 10.09 -10.20
CA ALA A 32 -17.82 9.11 -9.12
C ALA A 32 -17.09 7.83 -9.54
N GLU A 33 -15.84 7.69 -9.08
CA GLU A 33 -15.00 6.58 -9.47
C GLU A 33 -15.66 5.33 -8.87
N THR A 34 -16.32 4.51 -9.69
CA THR A 34 -16.54 3.10 -9.38
C THR A 34 -15.22 2.34 -9.56
N VAL A 35 -14.13 2.92 -9.06
CA VAL A 35 -12.83 2.26 -9.09
C VAL A 35 -12.83 1.32 -7.90
N ALA A 36 -13.12 0.06 -8.19
CA ALA A 36 -12.91 -1.04 -7.26
C ALA A 36 -11.58 -0.81 -6.53
N ARG A 37 -11.60 -0.87 -5.20
CA ARG A 37 -10.43 -0.56 -4.37
C ARG A 37 -9.20 -1.27 -4.91
N ARG A 38 -8.16 -0.50 -5.28
CA ARG A 38 -6.91 -1.03 -5.82
C ARG A 38 -6.34 -2.08 -4.86
N GLN A 39 -6.26 -3.34 -5.29
CA GLN A 39 -5.64 -4.40 -4.51
C GLN A 39 -4.13 -4.16 -4.44
N ARG A 40 -3.57 -4.24 -3.24
CA ARG A 40 -2.15 -4.05 -2.98
C ARG A 40 -1.58 -5.35 -2.42
N LEU A 41 -0.56 -5.90 -3.07
CA LEU A 41 0.22 -7.02 -2.56
C LEU A 41 1.37 -6.47 -1.70
N ILE A 42 1.46 -6.93 -0.46
CA ILE A 42 2.56 -6.61 0.46
C ILE A 42 3.28 -7.92 0.75
N ILE A 43 4.55 -8.01 0.38
CA ILE A 43 5.40 -9.16 0.67
C ILE A 43 6.36 -8.73 1.78
N ILE A 44 6.31 -9.40 2.93
CA ILE A 44 7.19 -9.15 4.06
C ILE A 44 8.14 -10.35 4.17
N PHE A 45 9.44 -10.08 4.05
CA PHE A 45 10.48 -11.08 4.31
C PHE A 45 10.94 -10.90 5.76
N SER A 46 10.67 -11.88 6.62
CA SER A 46 11.29 -11.91 7.95
C SER A 46 12.74 -12.40 7.82
N PRO A 47 13.70 -11.91 8.63
CA PRO A 47 15.12 -12.24 8.49
C PRO A 47 15.42 -13.74 8.47
N ASN A 48 14.60 -14.54 9.16
CA ASN A 48 14.75 -15.99 9.26
C ASN A 48 13.77 -16.76 8.36
N GLY A 49 12.87 -16.08 7.63
CA GLY A 49 11.84 -16.72 6.80
C GLY A 49 10.79 -17.53 7.57
N THR A 50 10.81 -17.51 8.90
CA THR A 50 9.88 -18.27 9.74
C THR A 50 8.84 -17.35 10.41
N LEU A 51 7.67 -17.93 10.68
CA LEU A 51 6.67 -17.35 11.57
C LEU A 51 6.80 -18.06 12.92
N PRO A 52 7.34 -17.41 13.98
CA PRO A 52 7.62 -18.09 15.24
C PRO A 52 6.45 -18.90 15.84
N PRO A 53 5.19 -18.42 15.81
CA PRO A 53 4.04 -19.19 16.30
C PRO A 53 3.76 -20.47 15.51
N HIS A 54 4.22 -20.56 14.27
CA HIS A 54 4.03 -21.71 13.39
C HIS A 54 5.27 -22.60 13.27
N PHE A 55 6.41 -22.17 13.85
CA PHE A 55 7.66 -22.91 13.82
C PHE A 55 7.97 -23.58 15.17
N TRP A 56 7.82 -22.85 16.29
CA TRP A 56 8.17 -23.36 17.62
C TRP A 56 7.02 -24.12 18.29
N GLN A 57 7.35 -25.11 19.11
CA GLN A 57 6.39 -25.82 19.97
C GLN A 57 5.85 -24.88 21.06
N ASP A 58 4.59 -25.10 21.47
CA ASP A 58 3.95 -24.25 22.49
C ASP A 58 4.43 -24.57 23.91
N LYS A 59 4.97 -25.77 24.13
CA LYS A 59 5.48 -26.23 25.43
C LYS A 59 6.92 -26.74 25.28
N PRO A 60 7.79 -26.50 26.27
CA PRO A 60 9.12 -27.08 26.29
C PRO A 60 9.06 -28.60 26.47
N GLY A 61 9.95 -29.34 25.82
CA GLY A 61 10.03 -30.79 25.91
C GLY A 61 10.59 -31.44 24.64
N PRO A 62 10.55 -32.79 24.57
CA PRO A 62 10.84 -33.53 23.35
C PRO A 62 9.94 -33.10 22.19
N LEU A 63 10.41 -33.26 20.96
CA LEU A 63 9.67 -32.86 19.76
C LEU A 63 8.29 -33.53 19.68
N GLY A 64 7.26 -32.75 20.00
CA GLY A 64 5.86 -33.14 19.88
C GLY A 64 5.36 -33.06 18.44
N ASP A 65 4.06 -32.88 18.26
CA ASP A 65 3.46 -32.78 16.94
C ASP A 65 4.04 -31.62 16.13
N LEU A 66 4.30 -31.89 14.85
CA LEU A 66 4.85 -30.90 13.95
C LEU A 66 3.76 -29.91 13.55
N LYS A 67 4.09 -28.62 13.60
CA LYS A 67 3.25 -27.56 13.04
C LYS A 67 3.33 -27.61 11.52
N ALA A 68 2.35 -27.02 10.82
CA ALA A 68 2.23 -27.07 9.36
C ALA A 68 3.52 -26.67 8.60
N ILE A 69 4.30 -25.70 9.12
CA ILE A 69 5.59 -25.30 8.52
C ILE A 69 6.62 -26.45 8.51
N LEU A 70 6.51 -27.38 9.46
CA LEU A 70 7.41 -28.51 9.64
C LEU A 70 6.82 -29.82 9.09
N GLU A 71 5.60 -29.82 8.55
CA GLU A 71 4.97 -31.00 7.97
C GLU A 71 5.83 -31.71 6.91
N PRO A 72 6.56 -31.00 6.01
CA PRO A 72 7.47 -31.64 5.07
C PRO A 72 8.64 -32.39 5.72
N LEU A 73 8.89 -32.17 7.02
CA LEU A 73 9.96 -32.81 7.78
C LEU A 73 9.46 -34.00 8.62
N ALA A 74 8.18 -34.37 8.50
CA ALA A 74 7.58 -35.43 9.31
C ALA A 74 8.29 -36.79 9.16
N GLU A 75 8.85 -37.09 7.99
CA GLU A 75 9.58 -38.34 7.74
C GLU A 75 10.91 -38.43 8.49
N PHE A 76 11.43 -37.31 9.02
CA PHE A 76 12.72 -37.25 9.71
C PHE A 76 12.60 -37.13 11.24
N LYS A 77 11.38 -37.25 11.77
CA LYS A 77 11.11 -37.15 13.20
C LYS A 77 11.45 -38.44 13.96
#